data_AF-A0A439CQF9-F1
#
_entry.id   AF-A0A439CQF9-F1
#
_cell.length_a   1.000
_cell.length_b   1.000
_cell.length_c   1.000
_cell.angle_alpha   90.00
_cell.angle_beta   90.00
_cell.angle_gamma   90.00
#
_symmetry.space_group_name_H-M   'P 1'
#
loop_
_entity.id
_entity.type
_entity.pdbx_description
1 polymer ?
#
loop_
_entity_poly.entity_id
_entity_poly.type
_entity_poly.pdbx_seq_one_letter_code
_entity_poly.pdbx_strand_id
1 'polypeptide(L)'
;MLSPRIRAVAVNAERAAAGSVRPRFLALAKHGPPLLRHTIPEHFASIVSQYGDLPAVMARSPVMTDASPPPTTPIHGGSGKSKPETTTLTYAALDALSNTVAHSLRSLGVKKGDRVAVSLGNVAESVVLTYAIFKLGAVWVPLNPSFNAAQLGAALAHLGVEVLVTGAVTDLAYKPCRGRSNLPLLSALIPGLAGAGRKGNGDGIESDVVPTLRTVVVVD
;
A
#
# COMPACT_ATOMS: atom_id res chain seq x y z
N MET A 1 0.39 35.32 14.57
CA MET A 1 0.36 34.24 13.55
C MET A 1 1.55 33.32 13.79
N LEU A 2 1.33 32.23 14.52
CA LEU A 2 2.34 31.25 14.90
C LEU A 2 2.22 30.04 13.97
N SER A 3 3.24 29.77 13.15
CA SER A 3 3.33 28.51 12.40
C SER A 3 3.95 27.43 13.28
N PRO A 4 3.37 26.22 13.39
CA PRO A 4 3.96 25.16 14.21
C PRO A 4 5.16 24.53 13.50
N ARG A 5 6.34 24.61 14.12
CA ARG A 5 7.52 23.82 13.72
C ARG A 5 7.45 22.46 14.42
N ILE A 6 7.25 21.39 13.65
CA ILE A 6 7.34 20.01 14.13
C ILE A 6 8.80 19.71 14.47
N ARG A 7 9.07 19.35 15.73
CA ARG A 7 10.38 18.95 16.24
C ARG A 7 10.39 17.42 16.37
N ALA A 8 11.24 16.74 15.59
CA ALA A 8 11.43 15.30 15.75
C ALA A 8 12.14 15.00 17.07
N VAL A 9 11.49 14.21 17.93
CA VAL A 9 12.05 13.71 19.19
C VAL A 9 12.60 12.31 18.91
N ALA A 10 13.93 12.16 18.93
CA ALA A 10 14.57 10.86 18.95
C ALA A 10 14.53 10.33 20.38
N VAL A 11 13.90 9.17 20.58
CA VAL A 11 13.85 8.45 21.84
C VAL A 11 15.19 7.73 22.01
N ASN A 12 16.00 8.14 22.98
CA ASN A 12 17.26 7.48 23.32
C ASN A 12 16.98 6.36 24.33
N ALA A 13 17.47 5.15 24.03
CA ALA A 13 17.67 4.09 24.99
C ALA A 13 19.05 3.45 24.73
N GLU A 14 20.07 3.92 25.44
CA GLU A 14 20.69 3.18 26.55
C GLU A 14 22.08 3.78 26.88
N ARG A 15 22.33 3.89 28.18
CA ARG A 15 23.61 4.32 28.76
C ARG A 15 24.65 3.22 28.58
N ALA A 16 25.75 3.54 27.91
CA ALA A 16 27.04 2.89 28.12
C ALA A 16 28.15 3.94 28.21
N ALA A 17 29.10 3.67 29.11
CA ALA A 17 30.01 4.62 29.73
C ALA A 17 31.04 5.28 28.80
N ALA A 18 31.35 6.54 29.13
CA ALA A 18 32.62 7.27 28.96
C ALA A 18 33.61 6.76 27.89
N GLY A 19 33.30 7.07 26.62
CA GLY A 19 34.28 7.20 25.56
C GLY A 19 33.82 8.35 24.67
N SER A 20 34.70 9.30 24.33
CA SER A 20 34.36 10.43 23.47
C SER A 20 34.08 9.94 22.04
N VAL A 21 32.86 9.48 21.80
CA VAL A 21 32.38 9.12 20.46
C VAL A 21 31.95 10.42 19.79
N ARG A 22 32.90 11.06 19.08
CA ARG A 22 32.53 12.06 18.09
C ARG A 22 31.59 11.37 17.08
N PRO A 23 30.41 11.92 16.77
CA PRO A 23 29.59 11.36 15.71
C PRO A 23 30.41 11.40 14.42
N ARG A 24 30.80 10.21 13.93
CA ARG A 24 31.30 10.06 12.57
C ARG A 24 30.11 10.30 11.65
N PHE A 25 29.85 11.57 11.33
CA PHE A 25 29.22 11.86 10.06
C PHE A 25 30.16 11.31 9.00
N LEU A 26 29.75 10.22 8.36
CA LEU A 26 30.40 9.73 7.15
C LEU A 26 30.45 10.94 6.23
N ALA A 27 31.65 11.44 5.92
CA ALA A 27 31.80 12.50 4.94
C ALA A 27 31.17 11.97 3.65
N LEU A 28 29.96 12.44 3.33
CA LEU A 28 29.35 12.24 2.03
C LEU A 28 30.40 12.66 1.02
N ALA A 29 30.77 11.76 0.11
CA ALA A 29 31.75 12.00 -0.92
C ALA A 29 31.47 13.36 -1.60
N LYS A 30 32.50 14.00 -2.16
CA LYS A 30 32.40 15.31 -2.88
C LYS A 30 31.35 15.33 -4.01
N HIS A 31 30.80 14.17 -4.35
CA HIS A 31 29.66 14.00 -5.22
C HIS A 31 28.55 13.39 -4.36
N GLY A 32 27.38 14.04 -4.32
CA GLY A 32 26.19 13.48 -3.67
C GLY A 32 25.88 12.06 -4.19
N PRO A 33 24.92 11.35 -3.57
CA PRO A 33 24.56 10.01 -4.05
C PRO A 33 24.32 10.07 -5.56
N PRO A 34 24.86 9.09 -6.33
CA PRO A 34 24.75 9.13 -7.78
C PRO A 34 23.28 9.26 -8.17
N LEU A 35 22.95 10.31 -8.92
CA LEU A 35 21.61 10.44 -9.46
C LEU A 35 21.41 9.31 -10.47
N LEU A 36 20.38 8.50 -10.26
CA LEU A 36 19.96 7.52 -11.24
C LEU A 36 19.53 8.29 -12.50
N ARG A 37 20.18 7.98 -13.62
CA ARG A 37 19.86 8.59 -14.93
C ARG A 37 18.62 7.98 -15.58
N HIS A 38 18.19 6.85 -15.03
CA HIS A 38 17.06 6.06 -15.50
C HIS A 38 15.78 6.46 -14.78
N THR A 39 14.65 6.27 -15.45
CA THR A 39 13.35 6.30 -14.79
C THR A 39 13.25 5.12 -13.80
N ILE A 40 12.32 5.19 -12.83
CA ILE A 40 12.10 4.08 -11.89
C ILE A 40 11.80 2.75 -12.64
N PRO A 41 10.94 2.73 -13.67
CA PRO A 41 10.72 1.52 -14.47
C PRO A 41 11.97 1.01 -15.20
N GLU A 42 12.78 1.90 -15.79
CA GLU A 42 14.03 1.52 -16.47
C GLU A 42 15.04 0.92 -15.49
N HIS A 43 15.19 1.55 -14.32
CA HIS A 43 16.05 1.03 -13.27
C HIS A 43 15.57 -0.35 -12.81
N PHE A 44 14.25 -0.51 -12.60
CA PHE A 44 13.68 -1.79 -12.22
C PHE A 44 13.89 -2.86 -13.29
N ALA A 45 13.72 -2.54 -14.57
CA ALA A 45 13.99 -3.46 -15.67
C ALA A 45 15.47 -3.91 -15.70
N SER A 46 16.41 -3.02 -15.39
CA SER A 46 17.83 -3.38 -15.23
C SER A 46 18.05 -4.37 -14.07
N ILE A 47 17.36 -4.18 -12.95
CA ILE A 47 17.42 -5.12 -11.81
C ILE A 47 16.83 -6.48 -12.21
N VAL A 48 15.69 -6.50 -12.89
CA VAL A 48 15.04 -7.73 -13.37
C VAL A 48 15.94 -8.48 -14.35
N SER A 49 16.60 -7.78 -15.27
CA SER A 49 17.53 -8.41 -16.23
C SER A 49 18.73 -9.08 -15.56
N GLN A 50 19.17 -8.60 -14.40
CA GLN A 50 20.34 -9.13 -13.70
C GLN A 50 19.97 -10.18 -12.64
N TYR A 51 18.79 -10.04 -12.03
CA TYR A 51 18.40 -10.77 -10.81
C TYR A 51 17.01 -11.42 -10.92
N GLY A 52 16.50 -11.62 -12.14
CA GLY A 52 15.13 -12.05 -12.41
C GLY A 52 14.63 -13.26 -11.61
N ASP A 53 15.51 -14.25 -11.40
CA ASP A 53 15.17 -15.51 -10.70
C ASP A 53 15.26 -15.40 -9.17
N LEU A 54 15.81 -14.30 -8.65
CA LEU A 54 15.93 -14.11 -7.21
C LEU A 54 14.59 -13.69 -6.60
N PRO A 55 14.28 -14.16 -5.36
CA PRO A 55 13.13 -13.65 -4.62
C PRO A 55 13.21 -12.14 -4.40
N ALA A 56 12.12 -11.44 -4.70
CA ALA A 56 11.98 -10.00 -4.53
C ALA A 56 10.96 -9.64 -3.44
N VAL A 57 9.84 -10.38 -3.37
CA VAL A 57 8.75 -10.12 -2.43
C VAL A 57 8.38 -11.41 -1.73
N MET A 58 8.25 -11.34 -0.41
CA MET A 58 7.66 -12.38 0.43
C MET A 58 6.66 -11.70 1.36
N ALA A 59 5.38 -11.96 1.16
CA ALA A 59 4.31 -11.32 1.92
C ALA A 59 3.23 -12.33 2.29
N ARG A 60 2.52 -12.06 3.38
CA ARG A 60 1.38 -12.88 3.80
C ARG A 60 0.09 -12.32 3.22
N SER A 61 -0.81 -13.21 2.83
CA SER A 61 -2.17 -12.83 2.48
C SER A 61 -2.96 -12.46 3.74
N PRO A 62 -3.82 -11.43 3.71
CA PRO A 62 -4.70 -11.11 4.83
C PRO A 62 -5.62 -12.29 5.17
N VAL A 63 -5.85 -12.53 6.46
CA VAL A 63 -6.79 -13.57 6.90
C VAL A 63 -8.00 -12.89 7.52
N MET A 64 -9.19 -13.16 6.96
CA MET A 64 -10.44 -12.70 7.56
C MET A 64 -10.61 -13.39 8.92
N THR A 65 -10.68 -12.61 9.99
CA THR A 65 -11.04 -13.17 11.30
C THR A 65 -12.55 -13.36 11.29
N ASP A 66 -13.04 -14.56 11.60
CA ASP A 66 -14.42 -14.66 12.05
C ASP A 66 -14.60 -13.73 13.26
N ALA A 67 -15.77 -13.14 13.41
CA ALA A 67 -16.01 -12.11 14.40
C ALA A 67 -16.10 -12.65 15.86
N SER A 68 -15.37 -13.70 16.21
CA SER A 68 -15.38 -14.23 17.58
C SER A 68 -14.29 -13.57 18.43
N PRO A 69 -14.62 -13.02 19.62
CA PRO A 69 -13.62 -12.50 20.55
C PRO A 69 -12.61 -13.59 20.92
N PRO A 70 -11.34 -13.23 21.20
CA PRO A 70 -10.35 -14.23 21.61
C PRO A 70 -10.87 -14.97 22.85
N PRO A 71 -10.96 -16.32 22.84
CA PRO A 71 -11.39 -17.06 24.02
C PRO A 71 -10.43 -16.74 25.17
N THR A 72 -10.98 -16.33 26.31
CA THR A 72 -10.21 -16.01 27.54
C THR A 72 -9.74 -17.26 28.28
N THR A 73 -9.93 -18.45 27.71
CA THR A 73 -9.57 -19.73 28.30
C THR A 73 -8.38 -20.37 27.57
N PRO A 74 -7.44 -21.00 28.30
CA PRO A 74 -6.37 -21.77 27.68
C PRO A 74 -6.95 -23.06 27.09
N ILE A 75 -7.13 -23.09 25.76
CA ILE A 75 -7.68 -24.25 25.05
C ILE A 75 -6.56 -25.27 24.82
N HIS A 76 -6.61 -26.39 25.54
CA HIS A 76 -6.02 -27.64 25.09
C HIS A 76 -6.90 -28.22 23.97
N GLY A 77 -6.37 -28.31 22.76
CA GLY A 77 -6.95 -29.11 21.67
C GLY A 77 -7.98 -28.41 20.76
N GLY A 78 -7.61 -28.22 19.49
CA GLY A 78 -8.51 -28.38 18.34
C GLY A 78 -9.50 -27.27 17.99
N SER A 79 -9.04 -26.20 17.33
CA SER A 79 -9.75 -25.63 16.18
C SER A 79 -8.73 -25.03 15.21
N GLY A 80 -8.78 -25.44 13.94
CA GLY A 80 -7.75 -25.20 12.95
C GLY A 80 -7.61 -23.72 12.61
N LYS A 81 -6.57 -23.06 13.13
CA LYS A 81 -6.09 -21.81 12.55
C LYS A 81 -5.46 -22.16 11.20
N SER A 82 -6.11 -21.82 10.09
CA SER A 82 -5.47 -21.93 8.78
C SER A 82 -4.18 -21.10 8.83
N LYS A 83 -3.03 -21.73 8.54
CA LYS A 83 -1.76 -21.03 8.41
C LYS A 83 -1.96 -19.91 7.36
N PRO A 84 -1.61 -18.65 7.65
CA PRO A 84 -1.72 -17.59 6.65
C PRO A 84 -0.87 -17.97 5.44
N GLU A 85 -1.47 -17.87 4.25
CA GLU A 85 -0.79 -18.12 2.99
C GLU A 85 0.33 -17.08 2.80
N THR A 86 1.48 -17.52 2.30
CA THR A 86 2.61 -16.65 2.00
C THR A 86 2.84 -16.67 0.50
N THR A 87 2.75 -15.50 -0.12
CA THR A 87 3.08 -15.28 -1.52
C THR A 87 4.55 -14.90 -1.64
N THR A 88 5.29 -15.62 -2.49
CA THR A 88 6.67 -15.29 -2.86
C THR A 88 6.73 -14.98 -4.35
N LEU A 89 7.27 -13.81 -4.70
CA LEU A 89 7.50 -13.40 -6.09
C LEU A 89 8.99 -13.21 -6.33
N THR A 90 9.48 -13.71 -7.46
CA THR A 90 10.79 -13.34 -7.99
C THR A 90 10.75 -11.95 -8.63
N TYR A 91 11.90 -11.36 -8.92
CA TYR A 91 11.95 -10.08 -9.66
C TYR A 91 11.25 -10.17 -11.01
N ALA A 92 11.44 -11.27 -11.76
CA ALA A 92 10.78 -11.48 -13.04
C ALA A 92 9.26 -11.62 -12.89
N ALA A 93 8.78 -12.35 -11.87
CA ALA A 93 7.36 -12.50 -11.61
C ALA A 93 6.71 -11.16 -11.20
N LEU A 94 7.40 -10.38 -10.35
CA LEU A 94 6.96 -9.04 -9.97
C LEU A 94 6.87 -8.11 -11.19
N ASP A 95 7.83 -8.18 -12.11
CA ASP A 95 7.80 -7.40 -13.34
C ASP A 95 6.61 -7.76 -14.24
N ALA A 96 6.41 -9.05 -14.48
CA ALA A 96 5.31 -9.54 -15.31
C ALA A 96 3.92 -9.19 -14.72
N LEU A 97 3.75 -9.37 -13.40
CA LEU A 97 2.51 -9.01 -12.72
C LEU A 97 2.27 -7.51 -12.72
N SER A 98 3.31 -6.70 -12.47
CA SER A 98 3.16 -5.24 -12.50
C SER A 98 2.90 -4.70 -13.91
N ASN A 99 3.43 -5.34 -14.97
CA ASN A 99 3.05 -5.03 -16.36
C ASN A 99 1.57 -5.33 -16.59
N THR A 100 1.10 -6.49 -16.14
CA THR A 100 -0.29 -6.90 -16.28
C THR A 100 -1.23 -5.94 -15.56
N VAL A 101 -0.92 -5.59 -14.30
CA VAL A 101 -1.71 -4.63 -13.52
C VAL A 101 -1.67 -3.23 -14.14
N ALA A 102 -0.54 -2.79 -14.67
CA ALA A 102 -0.44 -1.51 -15.39
C ALA A 102 -1.40 -1.48 -16.59
N HIS A 103 -1.43 -2.55 -17.39
CA HIS A 103 -2.36 -2.64 -18.52
C HIS A 103 -3.82 -2.64 -18.08
N SER A 104 -4.16 -3.34 -16.99
CA SER A 104 -5.52 -3.33 -16.42
C SER A 104 -5.93 -1.94 -15.90
N LEU A 105 -5.05 -1.24 -15.19
CA LEU A 105 -5.32 0.13 -14.74
C LEU A 105 -5.49 1.10 -15.93
N ARG A 106 -4.70 0.92 -17.00
CA ARG A 106 -4.86 1.69 -18.24
C ARG A 106 -6.21 1.42 -18.92
N SER A 107 -6.68 0.18 -18.94
CA SER A 107 -7.99 -0.15 -19.53
C SER A 107 -9.16 0.39 -18.70
N LEU A 108 -8.96 0.60 -17.39
CA LEU A 108 -9.88 1.33 -16.52
C LEU A 108 -9.80 2.86 -16.69
N GLY A 109 -8.94 3.36 -17.59
CA GLY A 109 -8.87 4.77 -17.94
C GLY A 109 -7.82 5.58 -17.19
N VAL A 110 -6.95 4.94 -16.39
CA VAL A 110 -5.82 5.61 -15.73
C VAL A 110 -4.83 6.13 -16.76
N LYS A 111 -4.45 7.41 -16.61
CA LYS A 111 -3.51 8.12 -17.48
C LYS A 111 -2.26 8.54 -16.71
N LYS A 112 -1.21 8.86 -17.47
CA LYS A 112 0.01 9.48 -16.94
C LYS A 112 -0.37 10.75 -16.16
N GLY A 113 0.15 10.87 -14.93
CA GLY A 113 -0.12 11.98 -14.03
C GLY A 113 -1.37 11.84 -13.15
N ASP A 114 -2.26 10.87 -13.40
CA ASP A 114 -3.38 10.58 -12.50
C ASP A 114 -2.84 10.10 -11.14
N ARG A 115 -3.48 10.52 -10.05
CA ARG A 115 -3.14 10.12 -8.67
C ARG A 115 -3.92 8.85 -8.33
N VAL A 116 -3.15 7.79 -8.06
CA VAL A 116 -3.66 6.49 -7.67
C VAL A 116 -3.35 6.29 -6.19
N ALA A 117 -4.39 6.43 -5.36
CA ALA A 117 -4.32 6.13 -3.94
C ALA A 117 -4.30 4.64 -3.69
N VAL A 118 -3.35 4.18 -2.89
CA VAL A 118 -3.21 2.76 -2.51
C VAL A 118 -3.35 2.66 -1.00
N SER A 119 -4.44 2.06 -0.55
CA SER A 119 -4.72 1.75 0.85
C SER A 119 -4.70 0.24 1.04
N LEU A 120 -3.48 -0.30 1.10
CA LEU A 120 -3.20 -1.72 1.30
C LEU A 120 -2.26 -1.91 2.49
N GLY A 121 -2.36 -3.08 3.14
CA GLY A 121 -1.41 -3.51 4.15
C GLY A 121 -0.10 -4.01 3.54
N ASN A 122 0.69 -4.73 4.34
CA ASN A 122 1.95 -5.34 3.90
C ASN A 122 1.70 -6.64 3.13
N VAL A 123 1.12 -6.51 1.94
CA VAL A 123 0.72 -7.60 1.03
C VAL A 123 1.49 -7.51 -0.29
N ALA A 124 1.60 -8.61 -1.04
CA ALA A 124 2.40 -8.64 -2.28
C ALA A 124 1.89 -7.64 -3.33
N GLU A 125 0.57 -7.47 -3.39
CA GLU A 125 -0.17 -6.60 -4.29
C GLU A 125 0.23 -5.13 -4.10
N SER A 126 0.62 -4.73 -2.88
CA SER A 126 1.10 -3.36 -2.62
C SER A 126 2.37 -3.04 -3.41
N VAL A 127 3.29 -4.00 -3.52
CA VAL A 127 4.55 -3.84 -4.27
C VAL A 127 4.28 -3.95 -5.77
N VAL A 128 3.43 -4.89 -6.19
CA VAL A 128 3.00 -5.03 -7.59
C VAL A 128 2.36 -3.73 -8.09
N LEU A 129 1.43 -3.14 -7.34
CA LEU A 129 0.77 -1.88 -7.67
C LEU A 129 1.74 -0.71 -7.75
N THR A 130 2.72 -0.65 -6.83
CA THR A 130 3.74 0.41 -6.83
C THR A 130 4.47 0.46 -8.16
N TYR A 131 4.99 -0.68 -8.64
CA TYR A 131 5.66 -0.74 -9.94
C TYR A 131 4.71 -0.58 -11.13
N ALA A 132 3.47 -1.06 -11.02
CA ALA A 132 2.46 -0.86 -12.07
C ALA A 132 2.15 0.63 -12.28
N ILE A 133 1.99 1.39 -11.20
CA ILE A 133 1.72 2.83 -11.22
C ILE A 133 2.92 3.59 -11.80
N PHE A 134 4.15 3.23 -11.41
CA PHE A 134 5.35 3.83 -11.99
C PHE A 134 5.48 3.55 -13.49
N LYS A 135 5.15 2.33 -13.94
CA LYS A 135 5.14 1.96 -15.36
C LYS A 135 4.10 2.73 -16.18
N LEU A 136 2.97 3.09 -15.56
CA LEU A 136 1.97 3.97 -16.17
C LEU A 136 2.40 5.44 -16.23
N GLY A 137 3.41 5.83 -15.45
CA GLY A 137 3.73 7.23 -15.20
C GLY A 137 2.63 7.95 -14.41
N ALA A 138 1.81 7.20 -13.68
CA ALA A 138 0.84 7.74 -12.74
C ALA A 138 1.53 8.09 -11.40
N VAL A 139 0.84 8.86 -10.56
CA VAL A 139 1.34 9.30 -9.26
C VAL A 139 0.87 8.30 -8.20
N TRP A 140 1.83 7.63 -7.56
CA TRP A 140 1.56 6.73 -6.44
C TRP A 140 1.30 7.53 -5.16
N VAL A 141 0.13 7.30 -4.55
CA VAL A 141 -0.29 7.96 -3.31
C VAL A 141 -0.52 6.90 -2.22
N PRO A 142 0.47 6.61 -1.35
CA PRO A 142 0.31 5.64 -0.27
C PRO A 142 -0.61 6.21 0.82
N LEU A 143 -1.65 5.46 1.19
CA LEU A 143 -2.56 5.80 2.27
C LEU A 143 -2.45 4.80 3.41
N ASN A 144 -2.64 5.27 4.65
CA ASN A 144 -2.63 4.38 5.81
C ASN A 144 -3.86 3.46 5.79
N PRO A 145 -3.70 2.12 5.76
CA PRO A 145 -4.80 1.17 5.79
C PRO A 145 -5.64 1.22 7.08
N SER A 146 -5.13 1.86 8.14
CA SER A 146 -5.83 2.01 9.42
C SER A 146 -6.83 3.17 9.44
N PHE A 147 -6.93 3.96 8.36
CA PHE A 147 -7.85 5.10 8.33
C PHE A 147 -9.31 4.65 8.50
N ASN A 148 -10.06 5.49 9.20
CA ASN A 148 -11.52 5.40 9.19
C ASN A 148 -12.10 6.14 7.96
N ALA A 149 -13.42 6.05 7.75
CA ALA A 149 -14.06 6.62 6.57
C ALA A 149 -13.85 8.14 6.46
N ALA A 150 -13.95 8.88 7.57
CA ALA A 150 -13.75 10.33 7.58
C ALA A 150 -12.30 10.73 7.24
N GLN A 151 -11.31 10.03 7.81
CA GLN A 151 -9.89 10.26 7.52
C GLN A 151 -9.55 9.92 6.07
N LEU A 152 -10.07 8.81 5.56
CA LEU A 152 -9.86 8.40 4.17
C LEU A 152 -10.48 9.41 3.21
N GLY A 153 -11.75 9.80 3.43
CA GLY A 153 -12.42 10.80 2.61
C GLY A 153 -11.71 12.14 2.60
N ALA A 154 -11.30 12.64 3.77
CA ALA A 154 -10.53 13.88 3.88
C ALA A 154 -9.20 13.79 3.12
N ALA A 155 -8.48 12.67 3.20
CA ALA A 155 -7.22 12.47 2.47
C ALA A 155 -7.44 12.44 0.95
N LEU A 156 -8.44 11.68 0.48
CA LEU A 156 -8.76 11.57 -0.95
C LEU A 156 -9.18 12.92 -1.55
N ALA A 157 -10.02 13.67 -0.83
CA ALA A 157 -10.46 15.00 -1.23
C ALA A 157 -9.28 15.99 -1.28
N HIS A 158 -8.46 16.02 -0.23
CA HIS A 158 -7.30 16.92 -0.16
C HIS A 158 -6.28 16.66 -1.27
N LEU A 159 -6.08 15.40 -1.62
CA LEU A 159 -5.11 14.97 -2.63
C LEU A 159 -5.72 14.96 -4.05
N GLY A 160 -7.02 15.23 -4.19
CA GLY A 160 -7.72 15.20 -5.48
C GLY A 160 -7.55 13.87 -6.21
N VAL A 161 -7.64 12.75 -5.50
CA VAL A 161 -7.34 11.42 -6.05
C VAL A 161 -8.35 11.03 -7.12
N GLU A 162 -7.88 10.39 -8.19
CA GLU A 162 -8.74 9.91 -9.27
C GLU A 162 -9.05 8.42 -9.19
N VAL A 163 -8.15 7.61 -8.62
CA VAL A 163 -8.35 6.17 -8.42
C VAL A 163 -7.97 5.76 -7.01
N LEU A 164 -8.85 5.03 -6.33
CA LEU A 164 -8.55 4.36 -5.06
C LEU A 164 -8.41 2.86 -5.28
N VAL A 165 -7.32 2.28 -4.79
CA VAL A 165 -7.12 0.83 -4.70
C VAL A 165 -7.03 0.43 -3.24
N THR A 166 -7.83 -0.55 -2.84
CA THR A 166 -7.86 -1.06 -1.45
C THR A 166 -8.16 -2.55 -1.41
N GLY A 167 -7.81 -3.22 -0.31
CA GLY A 167 -8.12 -4.63 -0.12
C GLY A 167 -9.56 -4.81 0.38
N ALA A 168 -10.23 -5.92 0.01
CA ALA A 168 -11.50 -6.30 0.62
C ALA A 168 -11.33 -6.54 2.13
N VAL A 169 -10.22 -7.18 2.48
CA VAL A 169 -9.76 -7.43 3.84
C VAL A 169 -8.38 -6.81 4.02
N THR A 170 -8.13 -6.19 5.16
CA THR A 170 -6.82 -5.62 5.46
C THR A 170 -6.33 -6.03 6.84
N ASP A 171 -5.16 -6.66 6.86
CA ASP A 171 -4.38 -6.85 8.07
C ASP A 171 -3.61 -5.57 8.41
N LEU A 172 -3.77 -5.09 9.65
CA LEU A 172 -3.00 -3.94 10.12
C LEU A 172 -1.61 -4.41 10.56
N ALA A 173 -0.59 -3.58 10.33
CA ALA A 173 0.82 -3.92 10.63
C ALA A 173 1.05 -4.41 12.07
N TYR A 174 0.33 -3.83 13.05
CA TYR A 174 0.42 -4.19 14.47
C TYR A 174 -0.60 -5.23 14.93
N LYS A 175 -1.48 -5.69 14.03
CA LYS A 175 -2.48 -6.73 14.27
C LYS A 175 -2.53 -7.69 13.06
N PRO A 176 -1.41 -8.38 12.75
CA PRO A 176 -1.39 -9.33 11.64
C PRO A 176 -2.37 -10.49 11.90
N CYS A 177 -2.92 -11.05 10.83
CA CYS A 177 -3.93 -12.11 10.87
C CYS A 177 -5.21 -11.72 11.64
N ARG A 178 -5.54 -10.43 11.67
CA ARG A 178 -6.77 -9.88 12.26
C ARG A 178 -7.50 -9.01 11.25
N GLY A 179 -7.74 -9.57 10.06
CA GLY A 179 -8.20 -8.85 8.90
C GLY A 179 -9.51 -8.10 9.16
N ARG A 180 -9.47 -6.78 8.97
CA ARG A 180 -10.66 -5.92 8.97
C ARG A 180 -11.25 -5.89 7.57
N SER A 181 -12.56 -6.11 7.45
CA SER A 181 -13.26 -5.84 6.19
C SER A 181 -13.34 -4.34 5.92
N ASN A 182 -13.02 -3.92 4.69
CA ASN A 182 -13.13 -2.53 4.25
C ASN A 182 -14.51 -2.20 3.66
N LEU A 183 -15.40 -3.18 3.47
CA LEU A 183 -16.74 -2.96 2.90
C LEU A 183 -17.58 -1.92 3.69
N PRO A 184 -17.62 -1.94 5.04
CA PRO A 184 -18.36 -0.92 5.80
C PRO A 184 -17.76 0.48 5.63
N LEU A 185 -16.43 0.56 5.52
CA LEU A 185 -15.71 1.82 5.31
C LEU A 185 -15.99 2.38 3.91
N LEU A 186 -15.98 1.54 2.89
CA LEU A 186 -16.28 1.94 1.51
C LEU A 186 -17.74 2.36 1.35
N SER A 187 -18.67 1.64 1.97
CA SER A 187 -20.10 1.96 1.93
C SER A 187 -20.40 3.32 2.61
N ALA A 188 -19.67 3.66 3.67
CA ALA A 188 -19.79 4.95 4.33
C ALA A 188 -19.19 6.11 3.51
N LEU A 189 -18.15 5.83 2.71
CA LEU A 189 -17.46 6.83 1.90
C LEU A 189 -18.16 7.10 0.56
N ILE A 190 -18.71 6.05 -0.05
CA ILE A 190 -19.35 6.08 -1.36
C ILE A 190 -20.70 5.37 -1.23
N PRO A 191 -21.77 6.10 -0.88
CA PRO A 191 -23.11 5.54 -0.83
C PRO A 191 -23.47 4.90 -2.17
N GLY A 192 -23.84 3.62 -2.19
CA GLY A 192 -24.21 2.88 -3.42
C GLY A 192 -23.16 1.89 -3.95
N LEU A 193 -21.94 1.85 -3.40
CA LEU A 193 -20.89 0.91 -3.87
C LEU A 193 -21.27 -0.57 -3.70
N ALA A 194 -22.12 -0.90 -2.72
CA ALA A 194 -22.58 -2.27 -2.44
C ALA A 194 -23.35 -2.93 -3.61
N GLY A 195 -23.83 -2.14 -4.60
CA GLY A 195 -24.52 -2.63 -5.80
C GLY A 195 -23.68 -2.62 -7.08
N ALA A 196 -22.50 -1.96 -7.08
CA ALA A 196 -21.64 -1.81 -8.27
C ALA A 196 -20.73 -3.02 -8.54
N GLY A 197 -20.95 -4.12 -7.81
CA GLY A 197 -20.22 -5.36 -7.96
C GLY A 197 -20.39 -5.95 -9.36
N ARG A 198 -19.26 -6.24 -10.01
CA ARG A 198 -19.05 -7.09 -11.20
C ARG A 198 -19.21 -6.53 -12.60
N LYS A 199 -19.83 -5.38 -12.86
CA LYS A 199 -19.81 -4.76 -14.20
C LYS A 199 -20.00 -3.25 -14.09
N GLY A 200 -18.97 -2.49 -14.43
CA GLY A 200 -19.03 -1.04 -14.51
C GLY A 200 -18.11 -0.56 -15.63
N ASN A 201 -18.57 -0.71 -16.86
CA ASN A 201 -17.97 -0.08 -18.02
C ASN A 201 -18.16 1.44 -17.88
N GLY A 202 -17.16 2.16 -17.37
CA GLY A 202 -17.01 3.61 -17.56
C GLY A 202 -18.04 4.55 -16.91
N ASP A 203 -19.13 4.06 -16.30
CA ASP A 203 -20.03 4.90 -15.53
C ASP A 203 -19.33 5.29 -14.22
N GLY A 204 -18.73 6.48 -14.24
CA GLY A 204 -17.90 7.01 -13.17
C GLY A 204 -18.63 7.03 -11.84
N ILE A 205 -17.89 6.76 -10.77
CA ILE A 205 -18.39 6.95 -9.41
C ILE A 205 -18.63 8.45 -9.21
N GLU A 206 -19.85 8.83 -8.85
CA GLU A 206 -20.14 10.19 -8.40
C GLU A 206 -20.06 10.21 -6.86
N SER A 207 -19.10 10.97 -6.32
CA SER A 207 -18.91 11.10 -4.87
C SER A 207 -18.90 12.57 -4.48
N ASP A 208 -19.88 12.99 -3.68
CA ASP A 208 -19.95 14.35 -3.13
C ASP A 208 -18.73 14.69 -2.26
N VAL A 209 -18.13 13.68 -1.64
CA VAL A 209 -16.96 13.83 -0.76
C VAL A 209 -15.68 14.02 -1.58
N VAL A 210 -15.57 13.33 -2.73
CA VAL A 210 -14.39 13.37 -3.60
C VAL A 210 -14.82 13.44 -5.06
N PRO A 211 -15.13 14.64 -5.59
CA PRO A 211 -15.62 14.79 -6.97
C PRO A 211 -14.63 14.32 -8.05
N THR A 212 -13.34 14.23 -7.71
CA THR A 212 -12.29 13.76 -8.63
C THR A 212 -12.20 12.23 -8.71
N LEU A 213 -12.79 11.50 -7.76
CA LEU A 213 -12.67 10.05 -7.67
C LEU A 213 -13.54 9.39 -8.72
N ARG A 214 -12.91 8.74 -9.69
CA ARG A 214 -13.60 8.12 -10.84
C ARG A 214 -13.76 6.62 -10.67
N THR A 215 -12.83 5.98 -9.96
CA THR A 215 -12.73 4.51 -9.90
C THR A 215 -12.26 4.03 -8.52
N VAL A 216 -12.91 2.98 -8.02
CA VAL A 216 -12.47 2.23 -6.85
C VAL A 216 -12.20 0.79 -7.26
N VAL A 217 -11.00 0.31 -6.96
CA VAL A 217 -10.58 -1.08 -7.19
C VAL A 217 -10.45 -1.76 -5.84
N VAL A 218 -11.18 -2.85 -5.67
CA VAL A 218 -11.08 -3.72 -4.49
C VAL A 218 -10.28 -4.96 -4.87
N VAL A 219 -9.24 -5.25 -4.10
CA VAL A 219 -8.36 -6.42 -4.28
C VAL A 219 -8.77 -7.48 -3.26
N ASP A 220 -9.01 -8.71 -3.71
CA ASP A 220 -9.36 -9.86 -2.86
C ASP A 220 -8.13 -10.65 -2.42
#